data_AF-A0A8I3WW25-F1
#
_entry.id   AF-A0A8I3WW25-F1
#
_cell.length_a   1.000
_cell.length_b   1.000
_cell.length_c   1.000
_cell.angle_alpha   90.00
_cell.angle_beta   90.00
_cell.angle_gamma   90.00
#
_symmetry.space_group_name_H-M   'P 1'
#
loop_
_entity.id
_entity.type
_entity.pdbx_description
1 polymer ?
#
loop_
_entity_poly.entity_id
_entity_poly.type
_entity_poly.pdbx_seq_one_letter_code
_entity_poly.pdbx_strand_id
1 'polypeptide(L)'
;MGWVSRHDVHQLYVCLQNEEGWRRAVWEKNMKMIELHNGEYSQGKHGFTMAMNAFGDMTNEEFRQVMVCFRNQKHKNRKVFRGPLLLNLPKSVDWRKKGYVTPVKNQKQCGSCWAFSATGALEGQMFRKTGKLVSLSEQNLVDCSHPQGNQGCNGGFMNNAFQYVKENGGLDSEASYPYVAKDGSCKYKPENSVANDTGFVVIPAHEKELMKAVATVGPISVAVDASHSSFQFYKSGIYFEQDCSSKNLDHGVLVVGYGFEGTNSNNNNYWLIKNSWGPEWGSNGYIKIAKDRNNHCGIATAASYPIV
;
A
#
# COMPACT_ATOMS: atom_id res chain seq x y z
N MET A 1 -12.76 -13.45 -21.99
CA MET A 1 -11.84 -14.42 -21.38
C MET A 1 -12.58 -15.12 -20.25
N GLY A 2 -12.76 -16.44 -20.36
CA GLY A 2 -13.61 -17.24 -19.47
C GLY A 2 -12.97 -17.55 -18.11
N TRP A 3 -13.80 -17.96 -17.15
CA TRP A 3 -13.43 -18.28 -15.76
C TRP A 3 -12.26 -19.29 -15.67
N VAL A 4 -12.34 -20.37 -16.47
CA VAL A 4 -11.33 -21.45 -16.50
C VAL A 4 -9.95 -20.96 -16.99
N SER A 5 -9.88 -19.99 -17.91
CA SER A 5 -8.59 -19.57 -18.50
C SER A 5 -7.75 -18.68 -17.58
N ARG A 6 -8.26 -18.28 -16.41
CA ARG A 6 -7.50 -17.51 -15.41
C ARG A 6 -6.97 -18.35 -14.25
N HIS A 7 -7.33 -19.64 -14.17
CA HIS A 7 -7.03 -20.48 -13.01
C HIS A 7 -5.79 -21.38 -13.17
N ASP A 8 -5.06 -21.30 -14.29
CA ASP A 8 -3.78 -22.01 -14.48
C ASP A 8 -2.63 -21.51 -13.58
N VAL A 9 -2.84 -20.45 -12.79
CA VAL A 9 -1.86 -19.95 -11.80
C VAL A 9 -2.27 -20.27 -10.35
N HIS A 10 -3.40 -20.96 -10.14
CA HIS A 10 -3.88 -21.38 -8.80
C HIS A 10 -4.28 -22.86 -8.83
N GLN A 11 -3.29 -23.75 -8.99
CA GLN A 11 -3.48 -25.17 -8.71
C GLN A 11 -3.60 -25.41 -7.20
N LEU A 12 -4.81 -25.25 -6.66
CA LEU A 12 -5.22 -25.82 -5.37
C LEU A 12 -6.72 -26.17 -5.30
N TYR A 13 -7.47 -26.12 -6.39
CA TYR A 13 -8.88 -26.51 -6.46
C TYR A 13 -9.09 -27.90 -7.08
N VAL A 14 -8.30 -28.89 -6.65
CA VAL A 14 -8.59 -30.30 -6.96
C VAL A 14 -8.91 -30.99 -5.65
N CYS A 15 -10.18 -30.92 -5.20
CA CYS A 15 -10.79 -31.99 -4.39
C CYS A 15 -12.31 -31.90 -4.12
N LEU A 16 -13.04 -30.82 -4.40
CA LEU A 16 -14.50 -30.79 -4.14
C LEU A 16 -15.27 -30.01 -5.22
N GLN A 17 -16.11 -30.68 -6.02
CA GLN A 17 -17.02 -30.04 -7.00
C GLN A 17 -17.94 -28.98 -6.37
N ASN A 18 -18.19 -29.07 -5.06
CA ASN A 18 -18.97 -28.08 -4.31
C ASN A 18 -18.22 -26.75 -4.15
N GLU A 19 -16.89 -26.74 -4.14
CA GLU A 19 -16.10 -25.52 -3.96
C GLU A 19 -16.07 -24.66 -5.24
N GLU A 20 -15.97 -25.33 -6.39
CA GLU A 20 -15.95 -24.71 -7.72
C GLU A 20 -17.22 -23.88 -7.99
N GLY A 21 -18.39 -24.46 -7.68
CA GLY A 21 -19.68 -23.84 -7.94
C GLY A 21 -19.89 -22.53 -7.17
N TRP A 22 -19.52 -22.49 -5.88
CA TRP A 22 -19.70 -21.26 -5.09
C TRP A 22 -18.64 -20.20 -5.42
N ARG A 23 -17.38 -20.59 -5.66
CA ARG A 23 -16.31 -19.66 -6.10
C ARG A 23 -16.69 -19.00 -7.42
N ARG A 24 -17.24 -19.78 -8.35
CA ARG A 24 -17.79 -19.25 -9.61
C ARG A 24 -18.96 -18.30 -9.36
N ALA A 25 -19.89 -18.62 -8.45
CA ALA A 25 -21.00 -17.73 -8.13
C ALA A 25 -20.53 -16.38 -7.54
N VAL A 26 -19.48 -16.39 -6.70
CA VAL A 26 -18.83 -15.16 -6.19
C VAL A 26 -18.21 -14.37 -7.33
N TRP A 27 -17.49 -15.04 -8.22
CA TRP A 27 -16.90 -14.41 -9.41
C TRP A 27 -17.95 -13.76 -10.32
N GLU A 28 -19.05 -14.46 -10.60
CA GLU A 28 -20.16 -13.94 -11.42
C GLU A 28 -20.85 -12.75 -10.75
N LYS A 29 -21.01 -12.78 -9.42
CA LYS A 29 -21.52 -11.63 -8.64
C LYS A 29 -20.59 -10.42 -8.75
N ASN A 30 -19.28 -10.63 -8.59
CA ASN A 30 -18.28 -9.56 -8.71
C ASN A 30 -18.21 -9.01 -10.15
N MET A 31 -18.32 -9.86 -11.18
CA MET A 31 -18.41 -9.42 -12.58
C MET A 31 -19.59 -8.48 -12.80
N LYS A 32 -20.80 -8.86 -12.35
CA LYS A 32 -22.00 -8.02 -12.48
C LYS A 32 -21.85 -6.68 -11.78
N MET A 33 -21.25 -6.67 -10.59
CA MET A 33 -20.95 -5.44 -9.85
C MET A 33 -20.00 -4.52 -10.65
N ILE A 34 -18.93 -5.09 -11.22
CA ILE A 34 -17.96 -4.34 -12.03
C ILE A 34 -18.61 -3.77 -13.29
N GLU A 35 -19.43 -4.56 -14.00
CA GLU A 35 -20.14 -4.12 -15.20
C GLU A 35 -21.12 -2.98 -14.89
N LEU A 36 -21.88 -3.09 -13.80
CA LEU A 36 -22.78 -2.03 -13.35
C LEU A 36 -22.02 -0.74 -13.02
N HIS A 37 -20.96 -0.83 -12.20
CA HIS A 37 -20.11 0.31 -11.85
C HIS A 37 -19.55 1.01 -13.08
N ASN A 38 -19.03 0.25 -14.04
CA ASN A 38 -18.47 0.80 -15.28
C ASN A 38 -19.56 1.41 -16.19
N GLY A 39 -20.78 0.86 -16.17
CA GLY A 39 -21.95 1.46 -16.80
C GLY A 39 -22.29 2.83 -16.20
N GLU A 40 -22.22 2.97 -14.88
CA GLU A 40 -22.42 4.24 -14.17
C GLU A 40 -21.26 5.23 -14.36
N TYR A 41 -20.02 4.74 -14.44
CA TYR A 41 -18.85 5.54 -14.81
C TYR A 41 -19.04 6.20 -16.18
N SER A 42 -19.54 5.47 -17.19
CA SER A 42 -19.80 6.04 -18.52
C SER A 42 -20.89 7.11 -18.53
N GLN A 43 -21.74 7.16 -17.49
CA GLN A 43 -22.74 8.20 -17.25
C GLN A 43 -22.19 9.37 -16.40
N GLY A 44 -20.90 9.36 -16.05
CA GLY A 44 -20.25 10.40 -15.24
C GLY A 44 -20.55 10.33 -13.74
N LYS A 45 -21.08 9.21 -13.23
CA LYS A 45 -21.41 9.04 -11.81
C LYS A 45 -20.18 8.73 -10.93
N HIS A 46 -19.13 8.17 -11.53
CA HIS A 46 -17.90 7.75 -10.84
C HIS A 46 -16.66 8.36 -11.48
N GLY A 47 -15.62 8.61 -10.67
CA GLY A 47 -14.31 9.11 -11.15
C GLY A 47 -13.32 8.03 -11.56
N PHE A 48 -13.69 6.76 -11.44
CA PHE A 48 -12.80 5.61 -11.67
C PHE A 48 -13.57 4.41 -12.24
N THR A 49 -12.82 3.50 -12.85
CA THR A 49 -13.31 2.23 -13.37
C THR A 49 -12.83 1.07 -12.51
N MET A 50 -13.56 -0.05 -12.61
CA MET A 50 -13.20 -1.32 -11.98
C MET A 50 -12.88 -2.38 -13.04
N ALA A 51 -12.09 -3.38 -12.68
CA ALA A 51 -11.80 -4.52 -13.54
C ALA A 51 -11.61 -5.80 -12.73
N MET A 52 -11.97 -6.92 -13.36
CA MET A 52 -11.76 -8.23 -12.77
C MET A 52 -10.27 -8.54 -12.65
N ASN A 53 -9.84 -8.96 -11.46
CA ASN A 53 -8.45 -9.24 -11.11
C ASN A 53 -8.34 -10.56 -10.32
N ALA A 54 -7.18 -10.82 -9.71
CA ALA A 54 -6.90 -12.04 -8.95
C ALA A 54 -7.80 -12.26 -7.72
N PHE A 55 -8.57 -11.26 -7.29
CA PHE A 55 -9.49 -11.35 -6.15
C PHE A 55 -10.94 -11.67 -6.57
N GLY A 56 -11.15 -12.05 -7.83
CA GLY A 56 -12.47 -12.20 -8.43
C GLY A 56 -13.37 -13.22 -7.76
N ASP A 57 -12.81 -14.30 -7.26
CA ASP A 57 -13.49 -15.41 -6.59
C ASP A 57 -13.46 -15.30 -5.06
N MET A 58 -12.93 -14.20 -4.52
CA MET A 58 -12.95 -13.89 -3.09
C MET A 58 -14.16 -13.04 -2.74
N THR A 59 -14.82 -13.35 -1.63
CA THR A 59 -15.78 -12.41 -1.04
C THR A 59 -15.03 -11.21 -0.46
N ASN A 60 -15.73 -10.10 -0.24
CA ASN A 60 -15.11 -8.92 0.35
C ASN A 60 -14.68 -9.17 1.81
N GLU A 61 -15.36 -10.07 2.53
CA GLU A 61 -14.96 -10.52 3.86
C GLU A 61 -13.65 -11.31 3.83
N GLU A 62 -13.50 -12.28 2.92
CA GLU A 62 -12.25 -13.03 2.75
C GLU A 62 -11.10 -12.08 2.38
N PHE A 63 -11.36 -11.14 1.47
CA PHE A 63 -10.41 -10.11 1.07
C PHE A 63 -9.98 -9.26 2.28
N ARG A 64 -10.93 -8.81 3.12
CA ARG A 64 -10.66 -8.03 4.33
C ARG A 64 -9.78 -8.78 5.33
N GLN A 65 -9.98 -10.08 5.46
CA GLN A 65 -9.24 -10.89 6.42
C GLN A 65 -7.78 -11.15 6.01
N VAL A 66 -7.50 -11.18 4.71
CA VAL A 66 -6.20 -11.66 4.20
C VAL A 66 -5.34 -10.53 3.62
N MET A 67 -5.96 -9.53 2.98
CA MET A 67 -5.22 -8.53 2.19
C MET A 67 -4.98 -7.22 2.93
N VAL A 68 -5.84 -6.90 3.92
CA VAL A 68 -5.86 -5.60 4.62
C VAL A 68 -5.79 -5.82 6.14
N CYS A 69 -4.56 -6.02 6.64
CA CYS A 69 -4.28 -6.30 8.06
C CYS A 69 -3.42 -5.21 8.73
N PHE A 70 -3.69 -3.95 8.44
CA PHE A 70 -3.06 -2.85 9.16
C PHE A 70 -3.56 -2.78 10.60
N ARG A 71 -2.63 -2.63 11.56
CA ARG A 71 -2.98 -2.48 12.98
C ARG A 71 -2.47 -1.15 13.49
N ASN A 72 -3.38 -0.18 13.61
CA ASN A 72 -3.02 1.12 14.16
C ASN A 72 -2.58 0.96 15.63
N GLN A 73 -1.39 1.45 15.96
CA GLN A 73 -0.89 1.46 17.33
C GLN A 73 -0.45 2.87 17.71
N LYS A 74 -0.71 3.25 18.97
CA LYS A 74 -0.19 4.49 19.56
C LYS A 74 1.23 4.24 20.08
N HIS A 75 2.23 5.01 19.63
CA HIS A 75 3.55 5.06 20.27
C HIS A 75 3.66 6.39 20.99
N LYS A 76 4.27 6.33 22.17
CA LYS A 76 4.69 7.48 22.95
C LYS A 76 6.04 7.96 22.40
N ASN A 77 6.33 9.26 22.50
CA ASN A 77 7.62 9.88 22.15
C ASN A 77 8.07 9.73 20.68
N ARG A 78 7.25 10.22 19.74
CA ARG A 78 7.58 10.23 18.31
C ARG A 78 8.09 11.60 17.86
N LYS A 79 9.07 11.64 16.95
CA LYS A 79 9.40 12.89 16.23
C LYS A 79 8.21 13.26 15.33
N VAL A 80 7.77 14.51 15.43
CA VAL A 80 6.66 15.04 14.61
C VAL A 80 7.24 15.88 13.49
N PHE A 81 6.74 15.67 12.27
CA PHE A 81 7.14 16.44 11.11
C PHE A 81 6.83 17.92 11.32
N ARG A 82 7.82 18.76 11.03
CA ARG A 82 7.67 20.22 10.96
C ARG A 82 7.99 20.64 9.53
N GLY A 83 6.95 20.71 8.70
CA GLY A 83 7.10 21.14 7.33
C GLY A 83 7.55 22.61 7.24
N PRO A 84 8.23 22.99 6.14
CA PRO A 84 8.60 24.39 5.93
C PRO A 84 7.36 25.29 5.89
N LEU A 85 7.46 26.45 6.54
CA LEU A 85 6.36 27.43 6.68
C LEU A 85 6.07 28.16 5.36
N LEU A 86 7.12 28.50 4.62
CA LEU A 86 7.07 29.18 3.33
C LEU A 86 7.78 28.31 2.30
N LEU A 87 7.01 27.52 1.56
CA LEU A 87 7.53 26.73 0.46
C LEU A 87 6.52 26.73 -0.68
N ASN A 88 6.96 27.19 -1.86
CA ASN A 88 6.22 26.99 -3.10
C ASN A 88 6.36 25.52 -3.50
N LEU A 89 5.37 24.71 -3.11
CA LEU A 89 5.34 23.30 -3.47
C LEU A 89 5.09 23.15 -4.97
N PRO A 90 5.77 22.19 -5.63
CA PRO A 90 5.44 21.85 -7.01
C PRO A 90 3.98 21.42 -7.12
N LYS A 91 3.32 21.72 -8.24
CA LYS A 91 1.91 21.34 -8.46
C LYS A 91 1.72 19.82 -8.60
N SER A 92 2.77 19.11 -8.98
CA SER A 92 2.78 17.65 -9.12
C SER A 92 4.15 17.08 -8.77
N VAL A 93 4.16 15.93 -8.11
CA VAL A 93 5.35 15.17 -7.75
C VAL A 93 5.15 13.72 -8.17
N ASP A 94 6.18 13.12 -8.76
CA ASP A 94 6.24 11.69 -9.07
C ASP A 94 7.65 11.17 -8.82
N TRP A 95 7.85 10.52 -7.68
CA TRP A 95 9.16 10.00 -7.26
C TRP A 95 9.62 8.80 -8.10
N ARG A 96 8.72 8.14 -8.83
CA ARG A 96 9.09 7.05 -9.75
C ARG A 96 10.00 7.56 -10.86
N LYS A 97 9.68 8.74 -11.41
CA LYS A 97 10.47 9.42 -12.46
C LYS A 97 11.86 9.85 -11.99
N LYS A 98 12.10 9.85 -10.68
CA LYS A 98 13.38 10.23 -10.07
C LYS A 98 14.20 9.03 -9.58
N GLY A 99 13.73 7.80 -9.77
CA GLY A 99 14.44 6.58 -9.37
C GLY A 99 14.31 6.19 -7.89
N TYR A 100 13.38 6.80 -7.14
CA TYR A 100 13.22 6.55 -5.70
C TYR A 100 12.35 5.32 -5.39
N VAL A 101 11.76 4.69 -6.41
CA VAL A 101 10.68 3.71 -6.23
C VAL A 101 11.05 2.43 -6.96
N THR A 102 11.16 1.33 -6.21
CA THR A 102 11.35 -0.03 -6.74
C THR A 102 10.13 -0.51 -7.53
N PRO A 103 10.24 -1.60 -8.32
CA PRO A 103 9.08 -2.23 -8.96
C PRO A 103 7.96 -2.58 -7.97
N VAL A 104 6.73 -2.71 -8.46
CA VAL A 104 5.59 -3.17 -7.66
C VAL A 104 5.80 -4.62 -7.25
N LYS A 105 5.61 -4.92 -5.96
CA LYS A 105 5.69 -6.27 -5.39
C LYS A 105 4.29 -6.81 -5.11
N ASN A 106 4.20 -8.08 -4.67
CA ASN A 106 2.93 -8.73 -4.32
C ASN A 106 3.02 -9.44 -2.96
N GLN A 107 2.22 -8.99 -1.99
CA GLN A 107 2.16 -9.55 -0.64
C GLN A 107 1.50 -10.94 -0.59
N LYS A 108 0.81 -11.35 -1.66
CA LYS A 108 0.04 -12.60 -1.76
C LYS A 108 -0.99 -12.71 -0.61
N GLN A 109 -1.33 -13.92 -0.19
CA GLN A 109 -2.30 -14.17 0.88
C GLN A 109 -1.68 -14.03 2.28
N CYS A 110 -1.10 -12.86 2.57
CA CYS A 110 -0.49 -12.53 3.86
C CYS A 110 -0.74 -11.04 4.16
N GLY A 111 -1.18 -10.75 5.38
CA GLY A 111 -1.49 -9.41 5.88
C GLY A 111 -0.26 -8.55 6.18
N SER A 112 0.72 -8.54 5.28
CA SER A 112 2.02 -7.90 5.44
C SER A 112 2.13 -6.54 4.72
N CYS A 113 1.01 -5.92 4.33
CA CYS A 113 1.01 -4.61 3.66
C CYS A 113 1.82 -3.53 4.42
N TRP A 114 1.83 -3.60 5.75
CA TRP A 114 2.65 -2.75 6.61
C TRP A 114 4.16 -2.91 6.35
N ALA A 115 4.63 -4.12 6.06
CA ALA A 115 6.03 -4.39 5.75
C ALA A 115 6.40 -3.78 4.38
N PHE A 116 5.56 -3.98 3.36
CA PHE A 116 5.75 -3.39 2.02
C PHE A 116 5.70 -1.85 2.03
N SER A 117 4.82 -1.27 2.84
CA SER A 117 4.74 0.18 3.02
C SER A 117 6.01 0.70 3.70
N ALA A 118 6.53 0.00 4.71
CA ALA A 118 7.75 0.38 5.42
C ALA A 118 9.01 0.24 4.55
N THR A 119 9.21 -0.91 3.88
CA THR A 119 10.33 -1.11 2.95
C THR A 119 10.31 -0.07 1.85
N GLY A 120 9.16 0.20 1.23
CA GLY A 120 9.05 1.20 0.17
C GLY A 120 9.44 2.62 0.59
N ALA A 121 9.16 3.04 1.82
CA ALA A 121 9.61 4.33 2.33
C ALA A 121 11.11 4.34 2.65
N LEU A 122 11.63 3.25 3.25
CA LEU A 122 13.04 3.10 3.57
C LEU A 122 13.90 3.03 2.30
N GLU A 123 13.46 2.31 1.27
CA GLU A 123 14.06 2.28 -0.07
C GLU A 123 14.22 3.69 -0.65
N GLY A 124 13.16 4.50 -0.59
CA GLY A 124 13.18 5.88 -1.07
C GLY A 124 14.15 6.77 -0.29
N GLN A 125 14.25 6.59 1.03
CA GLN A 125 15.20 7.34 1.86
C GLN A 125 16.64 6.89 1.65
N MET A 126 16.89 5.58 1.53
CA MET A 126 18.21 5.04 1.22
C MET A 126 18.70 5.52 -0.15
N PHE A 127 17.82 5.54 -1.16
CA PHE A 127 18.13 6.13 -2.46
C PHE A 127 18.46 7.61 -2.34
N ARG A 128 17.69 8.39 -1.56
CA ARG A 128 17.97 9.80 -1.31
C ARG A 128 19.37 10.03 -0.72
N LYS A 129 19.78 9.20 0.24
CA LYS A 129 21.05 9.32 0.96
C LYS A 129 22.24 8.84 0.13
N THR A 130 22.08 7.76 -0.63
CA THR A 130 23.21 7.03 -1.23
C THR A 130 23.25 7.06 -2.76
N GLY A 131 22.14 7.45 -3.40
CA GLY A 131 21.96 7.34 -4.86
C GLY A 131 21.78 5.91 -5.37
N LYS A 132 21.72 4.90 -4.49
CA LYS A 132 21.57 3.48 -4.85
C LYS A 132 20.19 2.98 -4.45
N LEU A 133 19.45 2.43 -5.42
CA LEU A 133 18.13 1.85 -5.18
C LEU A 133 18.30 0.34 -5.01
N VAL A 134 18.05 -0.15 -3.79
CA VAL A 134 18.14 -1.57 -3.46
C VAL A 134 16.79 -2.00 -2.89
N SER A 135 16.22 -3.08 -3.42
CA SER A 135 15.00 -3.67 -2.89
C SER A 135 15.25 -4.28 -1.51
N LEU A 136 14.44 -3.92 -0.52
CA LEU A 136 14.59 -4.35 0.87
C LEU A 136 13.66 -5.52 1.19
N SER A 137 14.04 -6.36 2.15
CA SER A 137 13.29 -7.58 2.50
C SER A 137 12.06 -7.27 3.38
N GLU A 138 10.87 -7.51 2.84
CA GLU A 138 9.67 -7.54 3.69
C GLU A 138 9.65 -8.75 4.63
N GLN A 139 10.22 -9.89 4.19
CA GLN A 139 10.22 -11.12 4.99
C GLN A 139 11.03 -10.96 6.27
N ASN A 140 12.14 -10.22 6.21
CA ASN A 140 12.92 -9.87 7.38
C ASN A 140 12.04 -9.12 8.39
N LEU A 141 11.22 -8.16 7.96
CA LEU A 141 10.30 -7.46 8.86
C LEU A 141 9.23 -8.40 9.41
N VAL A 142 8.60 -9.20 8.55
CA VAL A 142 7.56 -10.17 8.92
C VAL A 142 8.05 -11.10 10.03
N ASP A 143 9.24 -11.69 9.87
CA ASP A 143 9.76 -12.71 10.78
C ASP A 143 10.42 -12.13 12.05
N CYS A 144 10.96 -10.91 12.00
CA CYS A 144 11.85 -10.41 13.06
C CYS A 144 11.29 -9.27 13.91
N SER A 145 10.27 -8.54 13.46
CA SER A 145 9.78 -7.34 14.16
C SER A 145 8.66 -7.60 15.19
N HIS A 146 8.47 -8.86 15.58
CA HIS A 146 7.53 -9.25 16.63
C HIS A 146 7.78 -8.55 17.97
N PRO A 147 9.03 -8.40 18.46
CA PRO A 147 9.31 -7.71 19.72
C PRO A 147 8.85 -6.24 19.73
N GLN A 148 8.82 -5.59 18.56
CA GLN A 148 8.35 -4.21 18.40
C GLN A 148 6.82 -4.11 18.27
N GLY A 149 6.10 -5.24 18.27
CA GLY A 149 4.64 -5.28 18.31
C GLY A 149 3.95 -5.60 16.98
N ASN A 150 4.70 -5.99 15.94
CA ASN A 150 4.13 -6.54 14.71
C ASN A 150 3.76 -8.02 14.90
N GLN A 151 2.87 -8.51 14.04
CA GLN A 151 2.32 -9.88 14.12
C GLN A 151 2.43 -10.60 12.78
N GLY A 152 3.52 -10.34 12.04
CA GLY A 152 3.80 -11.01 10.77
C GLY A 152 2.66 -10.87 9.77
N CYS A 153 2.15 -12.00 9.26
CA CYS A 153 1.02 -12.07 8.35
C CYS A 153 -0.34 -11.72 9.00
N ASN A 154 -0.44 -11.67 10.33
CA ASN A 154 -1.65 -11.24 11.02
C ASN A 154 -1.75 -9.71 11.16
N GLY A 155 -0.77 -8.99 10.62
CA GLY A 155 -0.77 -7.54 10.58
C GLY A 155 0.31 -6.86 11.40
N GLY A 156 0.42 -5.55 11.23
CA GLY A 156 1.48 -4.77 11.82
C GLY A 156 1.36 -3.30 11.49
N PHE A 157 2.43 -2.57 11.82
CA PHE A 157 2.48 -1.12 11.66
C PHE A 157 3.86 -0.67 11.18
N MET A 158 3.89 0.26 10.21
CA MET A 158 5.14 0.74 9.60
C MET A 158 6.10 1.34 10.63
N ASN A 159 5.58 2.02 11.65
CA ASN A 159 6.41 2.61 12.71
C ASN A 159 7.13 1.55 13.55
N ASN A 160 6.51 0.40 13.80
CA ASN A 160 7.18 -0.72 14.49
C ASN A 160 8.27 -1.33 13.61
N ALA A 161 8.05 -1.38 12.29
CA ALA A 161 9.07 -1.82 11.35
C ALA A 161 10.30 -0.87 11.37
N PHE A 162 10.09 0.44 11.34
CA PHE A 162 11.18 1.41 11.47
C PHE A 162 11.89 1.31 12.84
N GLN A 163 11.12 1.13 13.92
CA GLN A 163 11.72 0.91 15.24
C GLN A 163 12.59 -0.36 15.27
N TYR A 164 12.12 -1.44 14.64
CA TYR A 164 12.89 -2.67 14.49
C TYR A 164 14.20 -2.41 13.73
N VAL A 165 14.16 -1.76 12.56
CA VAL A 165 15.36 -1.50 11.75
C VAL A 165 16.40 -0.69 12.55
N LYS A 166 15.94 0.32 13.30
CA LYS A 166 16.80 1.09 14.20
C LYS A 166 17.48 0.22 15.27
N GLU A 167 16.70 -0.59 15.99
CA GLU A 167 17.19 -1.40 17.12
C GLU A 167 18.03 -2.59 16.68
N ASN A 168 17.68 -3.18 15.54
CA ASN A 168 18.39 -4.29 14.91
C ASN A 168 19.72 -3.83 14.27
N GLY A 169 19.85 -2.52 13.99
CA GLY A 169 21.03 -1.94 13.36
C GLY A 169 21.13 -2.23 11.85
N GLY A 170 20.04 -2.65 11.22
CA GLY A 170 20.05 -3.03 9.82
C GLY A 170 18.79 -3.70 9.31
N LEU A 171 18.71 -3.83 7.98
CA LEU A 171 17.68 -4.60 7.28
C LEU A 171 18.30 -5.26 6.03
N ASP A 172 18.00 -6.53 5.83
CA ASP A 172 18.50 -7.31 4.70
C ASP A 172 17.88 -6.87 3.37
N SER A 173 18.58 -7.15 2.28
CA SER A 173 18.05 -6.99 0.94
C SER A 173 16.99 -8.05 0.62
N GLU A 174 16.08 -7.74 -0.31
CA GLU A 174 15.11 -8.72 -0.84
C GLU A 174 15.82 -9.95 -1.43
N ALA A 175 16.97 -9.75 -2.08
CA ALA A 175 17.71 -10.84 -2.72
C ALA A 175 18.32 -11.82 -1.71
N SER A 176 18.78 -11.33 -0.55
CA SER A 176 19.38 -12.14 0.51
C SER A 176 18.34 -12.78 1.43
N TYR A 177 17.17 -12.15 1.58
CA TYR A 177 16.06 -12.67 2.38
C TYR A 177 14.73 -12.54 1.62
N PRO A 178 14.44 -13.46 0.68
CA PRO A 178 13.29 -13.34 -0.20
C PRO A 178 11.94 -13.50 0.49
N TYR A 179 10.92 -12.81 -0.02
CA TYR A 179 9.55 -12.90 0.45
C TYR A 179 8.86 -14.24 0.14
N VAL A 180 8.34 -14.89 1.18
CA VAL A 180 7.66 -16.20 1.10
C VAL A 180 6.19 -16.16 1.49
N ALA A 181 5.65 -14.99 1.88
CA ALA A 181 4.23 -14.77 2.21
C ALA A 181 3.67 -15.69 3.32
N LYS A 182 4.50 -15.99 4.30
CA LYS A 182 4.14 -16.75 5.50
C LYS A 182 5.04 -16.33 6.65
N ASP A 183 4.56 -16.51 7.87
CA ASP A 183 5.37 -16.33 9.06
C ASP A 183 6.48 -17.39 9.11
N GLY A 184 7.68 -16.96 9.51
CA GLY A 184 8.85 -17.80 9.68
C GLY A 184 9.63 -17.43 10.94
N SER A 185 10.68 -18.22 11.22
CA SER A 185 11.68 -17.81 12.20
C SER A 185 12.54 -16.68 11.64
N CYS A 186 12.90 -15.72 12.50
CA CYS A 186 13.80 -14.63 12.13
C CYS A 186 15.17 -15.17 11.68
N LYS A 187 15.58 -14.81 10.45
CA LYS A 187 16.85 -15.22 9.82
C LYS A 187 17.71 -14.03 9.39
N TYR A 188 17.54 -12.88 10.04
CA TYR A 188 18.34 -11.69 9.77
C TYR A 188 19.85 -11.98 9.86
N LYS A 189 20.62 -11.47 8.91
CA LYS A 189 22.06 -11.65 8.82
C LYS A 189 22.76 -10.31 8.62
N PRO A 190 23.50 -9.78 9.61
CA PRO A 190 24.16 -8.47 9.51
C PRO A 190 25.02 -8.29 8.25
N GLU A 191 25.65 -9.36 7.77
CA GLU A 191 26.45 -9.39 6.54
C GLU A 191 25.65 -9.08 5.26
N ASN A 192 24.32 -9.25 5.30
CA ASN A 192 23.41 -8.98 4.19
C ASN A 192 22.64 -7.66 4.34
N SER A 193 22.92 -6.90 5.41
CA SER A 193 22.26 -5.63 5.69
C SER A 193 22.64 -4.59 4.63
N VAL A 194 21.62 -3.98 4.01
CA VAL A 194 21.79 -2.97 2.96
C VAL A 194 21.10 -1.64 3.30
N ALA A 195 20.38 -1.58 4.42
CA ALA A 195 19.71 -0.38 4.88
C ALA A 195 19.77 -0.27 6.40
N ASN A 196 19.80 0.97 6.90
CA ASN A 196 19.63 1.29 8.31
C ASN A 196 18.79 2.55 8.43
N ASP A 197 18.23 2.77 9.61
CA ASP A 197 17.61 4.03 9.98
C ASP A 197 18.01 4.45 11.39
N THR A 198 17.68 5.69 11.74
CA THR A 198 17.94 6.32 13.04
C THR A 198 16.65 6.59 13.82
N GLY A 199 15.55 5.98 13.39
CA GLY A 199 14.17 6.20 13.84
C GLY A 199 13.29 6.75 12.72
N PHE A 200 12.12 7.26 13.10
CA PHE A 200 11.09 7.70 12.15
C PHE A 200 10.43 9.01 12.57
N VAL A 201 9.76 9.65 11.61
CA VAL A 201 8.95 10.85 11.80
C VAL A 201 7.49 10.55 11.47
N VAL A 202 6.58 11.03 12.31
CA VAL A 202 5.14 11.00 12.03
C VAL A 202 4.69 12.35 11.49
N ILE A 203 3.88 12.30 10.44
CA ILE A 203 3.30 13.48 9.82
C ILE A 203 1.95 13.77 10.49
N PRO A 204 1.66 15.04 10.85
CA PRO A 204 0.34 15.43 11.36
C PRO A 204 -0.78 15.00 10.40
N ALA A 205 -1.95 14.66 10.95
CA ALA A 205 -3.09 14.13 10.20
C ALA A 205 -3.82 15.18 9.34
N HIS A 206 -3.08 15.83 8.44
CA HIS A 206 -3.53 16.87 7.55
C HIS A 206 -2.90 16.68 6.17
N GLU A 207 -3.73 16.67 5.12
CA GLU A 207 -3.28 16.47 3.74
C GLU A 207 -2.24 17.51 3.29
N LYS A 208 -2.32 18.73 3.81
CA LYS A 208 -1.32 19.78 3.55
C LYS A 208 0.07 19.41 4.08
N GLU A 209 0.15 18.82 5.27
CA GLU A 209 1.42 18.39 5.85
C GLU A 209 1.96 17.13 5.15
N LEU A 210 1.07 16.21 4.75
CA LEU A 210 1.44 15.08 3.89
C LEU A 210 1.99 15.57 2.54
N MET A 211 1.38 16.60 1.93
CA MET A 211 1.83 17.14 0.64
C MET A 211 3.22 17.76 0.75
N LYS A 212 3.47 18.52 1.83
CA LYS A 212 4.80 19.05 2.13
C LYS A 212 5.82 17.93 2.29
N ALA A 213 5.49 16.91 3.10
CA ALA A 213 6.38 15.78 3.34
C ALA A 213 6.71 15.04 2.03
N VAL A 214 5.71 14.69 1.22
CA VAL A 214 5.92 14.04 -0.07
C VAL A 214 6.81 14.90 -0.98
N ALA A 215 6.62 16.21 -1.00
CA ALA A 215 7.41 17.10 -1.85
C ALA A 215 8.88 17.24 -1.41
N THR A 216 9.14 17.26 -0.09
CA THR A 216 10.48 17.59 0.45
C THR A 216 11.27 16.39 0.94
N VAL A 217 10.60 15.27 1.20
CA VAL A 217 11.20 14.08 1.83
C VAL A 217 11.39 12.93 0.86
N GLY A 218 10.37 12.61 0.07
CA GLY A 218 10.36 11.39 -0.75
C GLY A 218 9.04 10.64 -0.67
N PRO A 219 9.03 9.34 -1.02
CA PRO A 219 7.92 8.44 -0.74
C PRO A 219 7.58 8.36 0.76
N ILE A 220 6.29 8.31 1.10
CA ILE A 220 5.78 8.32 2.47
C ILE A 220 4.89 7.09 2.71
N SER A 221 5.13 6.36 3.80
CA SER A 221 4.26 5.29 4.25
C SER A 221 2.97 5.87 4.81
N VAL A 222 1.83 5.33 4.38
CA VAL A 222 0.50 5.74 4.86
C VAL A 222 -0.38 4.52 5.07
N ALA A 223 -1.50 4.69 5.77
CA ALA A 223 -2.58 3.72 5.77
C ALA A 223 -3.88 4.33 5.28
N VAL A 224 -4.73 3.50 4.67
CA VAL A 224 -6.02 3.87 4.11
C VAL A 224 -7.10 2.88 4.53
N ASP A 225 -8.37 3.28 4.39
CA ASP A 225 -9.50 2.37 4.28
C ASP A 225 -9.54 1.79 2.86
N ALA A 226 -9.24 0.50 2.74
CA ALA A 226 -9.34 -0.28 1.51
C ALA A 226 -10.37 -1.42 1.62
N SER A 227 -11.28 -1.34 2.59
CA SER A 227 -12.25 -2.40 2.91
C SER A 227 -13.31 -2.59 1.82
N HIS A 228 -13.45 -1.66 0.88
CA HIS A 228 -14.54 -1.62 -0.09
C HIS A 228 -14.27 -2.46 -1.34
N SER A 229 -15.29 -3.11 -1.89
CA SER A 229 -15.19 -3.84 -3.16
C SER A 229 -14.74 -2.93 -4.32
N SER A 230 -15.10 -1.65 -4.27
CA SER A 230 -14.63 -0.64 -5.22
C SER A 230 -13.10 -0.49 -5.22
N PHE A 231 -12.46 -0.60 -4.05
CA PHE A 231 -11.00 -0.61 -3.92
C PHE A 231 -10.43 -1.96 -4.38
N GLN A 232 -11.02 -3.07 -3.93
CA GLN A 232 -10.63 -4.44 -4.30
C GLN A 232 -10.48 -4.61 -5.82
N PHE A 233 -11.42 -4.05 -6.60
CA PHE A 233 -11.43 -4.16 -8.07
C PHE A 233 -11.07 -2.87 -8.80
N TYR A 234 -10.48 -1.88 -8.13
CA TYR A 234 -10.03 -0.65 -8.78
C TYR A 234 -9.15 -0.94 -10.02
N LYS A 235 -9.37 -0.20 -11.11
CA LYS A 235 -8.55 -0.28 -12.32
C LYS A 235 -7.83 1.02 -12.67
N SER A 236 -8.56 2.11 -12.87
CA SER A 236 -8.00 3.39 -13.31
C SER A 236 -8.92 4.56 -12.97
N GLY A 237 -8.39 5.79 -13.06
CA GLY A 237 -9.09 7.02 -12.68
C GLY A 237 -8.83 7.43 -11.23
N ILE A 238 -9.47 8.51 -10.77
CA ILE A 238 -9.34 9.02 -9.40
C ILE A 238 -10.36 8.31 -8.52
N TYR A 239 -9.86 7.46 -7.64
CA TYR A 239 -10.66 6.72 -6.69
C TYR A 239 -11.30 7.66 -5.66
N PHE A 240 -12.63 7.57 -5.57
CA PHE A 240 -13.42 8.22 -4.55
C PHE A 240 -14.57 7.29 -4.14
N GLU A 241 -14.60 6.89 -2.87
CA GLU A 241 -15.61 6.02 -2.29
C GLU A 241 -16.36 6.78 -1.19
N GLN A 242 -17.66 6.97 -1.34
CA GLN A 242 -18.43 7.78 -0.39
C GLN A 242 -18.42 7.19 1.01
N ASP A 243 -18.37 5.86 1.11
CA ASP A 243 -18.38 5.12 2.37
C ASP A 243 -16.99 4.92 2.98
N CYS A 244 -15.93 5.47 2.36
CA CYS A 244 -14.58 5.40 2.90
C CYS A 244 -14.46 6.11 4.25
N SER A 245 -13.87 5.44 5.23
CA SER A 245 -13.59 6.00 6.54
C SER A 245 -12.29 6.77 6.58
N SER A 246 -12.30 7.98 7.16
CA SER A 246 -11.06 8.69 7.49
C SER A 246 -10.36 8.17 8.75
N LYS A 247 -10.94 7.19 9.45
CA LYS A 247 -10.48 6.72 10.76
C LYS A 247 -10.20 5.22 10.82
N ASN A 248 -11.02 4.41 10.15
CA ASN A 248 -10.91 2.95 10.15
C ASN A 248 -9.97 2.53 9.04
N LEU A 249 -8.67 2.53 9.32
CA LEU A 249 -7.63 2.17 8.35
C LEU A 249 -7.34 0.68 8.47
N ASP A 250 -7.19 0.00 7.34
CA ASP A 250 -6.95 -1.45 7.26
C ASP A 250 -5.81 -1.82 6.29
N HIS A 251 -5.30 -0.88 5.50
CA HIS A 251 -4.28 -1.19 4.50
C HIS A 251 -3.10 -0.22 4.49
N GLY A 252 -1.88 -0.74 4.59
CA GLY A 252 -0.63 0.01 4.48
C GLY A 252 -0.18 0.14 3.03
N VAL A 253 0.00 1.37 2.56
CA VAL A 253 0.43 1.69 1.18
C VAL A 253 1.49 2.77 1.16
N LEU A 254 2.05 3.09 -0.01
CA LEU A 254 3.12 4.06 -0.15
C LEU A 254 2.71 5.22 -1.07
N VAL A 255 2.63 6.43 -0.55
CA VAL A 255 2.45 7.64 -1.37
C VAL A 255 3.77 7.96 -2.05
N VAL A 256 3.80 7.89 -3.38
CA VAL A 256 4.99 8.18 -4.21
C VAL A 256 4.88 9.50 -4.97
N GLY A 257 3.80 10.23 -4.77
CA GLY A 257 3.56 11.48 -5.47
C GLY A 257 2.15 12.03 -5.30
N TYR A 258 1.87 13.10 -6.02
CA TYR A 258 0.56 13.71 -6.15
C TYR A 258 0.48 14.51 -7.45
N GLY A 259 -0.73 14.83 -7.89
CA GLY A 259 -0.95 15.66 -9.06
C GLY A 259 -2.43 15.97 -9.24
N PHE A 260 -2.79 16.32 -10.47
CA PHE A 260 -4.17 16.57 -10.88
C PHE A 260 -4.41 16.06 -12.30
N GLU A 261 -5.67 15.78 -12.65
CA GLU A 261 -6.09 15.45 -14.01
C GLU A 261 -6.83 16.63 -14.65
N GLY A 262 -6.50 17.01 -15.88
CA GLY A 262 -7.13 18.16 -16.55
C GLY A 262 -6.87 19.47 -15.81
N THR A 263 -7.92 20.11 -15.29
CA THR A 263 -7.81 21.36 -14.53
C THR A 263 -7.51 21.09 -13.05
N ASN A 264 -6.61 21.88 -12.46
CA ASN A 264 -6.31 21.80 -11.04
C ASN A 264 -7.50 22.33 -10.22
N SER A 265 -8.36 21.41 -9.79
CA SER A 265 -9.53 21.63 -8.96
C SER A 265 -9.64 20.49 -7.94
N ASN A 266 -10.29 20.71 -6.80
CA ASN A 266 -10.36 19.72 -5.72
C ASN A 266 -10.90 18.35 -6.18
N ASN A 267 -11.77 18.30 -7.19
CA ASN A 267 -12.32 17.04 -7.70
C ASN A 267 -11.36 16.28 -8.61
N ASN A 268 -10.30 16.94 -9.08
CA ASN A 268 -9.33 16.39 -10.03
C ASN A 268 -7.96 16.12 -9.40
N ASN A 269 -7.77 16.49 -8.13
CA ASN A 269 -6.52 16.29 -7.41
C ASN A 269 -6.41 14.85 -6.91
N TYR A 270 -5.21 14.28 -7.00
CA TYR A 270 -4.96 12.92 -6.53
C TYR A 270 -3.63 12.76 -5.80
N TRP A 271 -3.60 11.80 -4.88
CA TRP A 271 -2.42 11.13 -4.37
C TRP A 271 -2.06 9.98 -5.31
N LEU A 272 -0.78 9.87 -5.67
CA LEU A 272 -0.27 8.74 -6.43
C LEU A 272 0.32 7.71 -5.47
N ILE A 273 -0.29 6.52 -5.44
CA ILE A 273 -0.01 5.52 -4.42
C ILE A 273 0.46 4.23 -5.08
N LYS A 274 1.55 3.67 -4.57
CA LYS A 274 2.06 2.33 -4.88
C LYS A 274 1.38 1.33 -3.94
N ASN A 275 0.76 0.29 -4.51
CA ASN A 275 0.16 -0.80 -3.76
C ASN A 275 1.10 -2.03 -3.74
N SER A 276 0.74 -3.04 -2.94
CA SER A 276 1.48 -4.30 -2.72
C SER A 276 0.71 -5.53 -3.20
N TRP A 277 -0.19 -5.39 -4.17
CA TRP A 277 -1.02 -6.48 -4.72
C TRP A 277 -0.61 -6.91 -6.14
N GLY A 278 0.65 -6.65 -6.50
CA GLY A 278 1.18 -6.96 -7.82
C GLY A 278 0.77 -5.95 -8.91
N PRO A 279 1.43 -6.02 -10.07
CA PRO A 279 1.23 -5.06 -11.16
C PRO A 279 -0.11 -5.23 -11.90
N GLU A 280 -0.77 -6.38 -11.79
CA GLU A 280 -2.05 -6.63 -12.46
C GLU A 280 -3.21 -5.86 -11.86
N TRP A 281 -3.13 -5.58 -10.55
CA TRP A 281 -4.11 -4.77 -9.83
C TRP A 281 -3.97 -3.29 -10.16
N GLY A 282 -5.09 -2.57 -10.29
CA GLY A 282 -5.09 -1.14 -10.56
C GLY A 282 -4.38 -0.76 -11.88
N SER A 283 -3.75 0.41 -11.85
CA SER A 283 -2.99 0.96 -12.96
C SER A 283 -1.52 0.58 -12.82
N ASN A 284 -1.18 -0.65 -13.22
CA ASN A 284 0.15 -1.25 -13.09
C ASN A 284 0.63 -1.33 -11.62
N GLY A 285 -0.27 -1.68 -10.70
CA GLY A 285 0.00 -1.74 -9.26
C GLY A 285 -0.10 -0.40 -8.52
N TYR A 286 -0.54 0.65 -9.21
CA TYR A 286 -0.76 1.97 -8.63
C TYR A 286 -2.24 2.35 -8.61
N ILE A 287 -2.58 3.24 -7.68
CA ILE A 287 -3.90 3.87 -7.56
C ILE A 287 -3.74 5.39 -7.42
N LYS A 288 -4.68 6.12 -8.01
CA LYS A 288 -4.88 7.54 -7.73
C LYS A 288 -6.02 7.66 -6.74
N ILE A 289 -5.77 8.17 -5.53
CA ILE A 289 -6.83 8.42 -4.53
C ILE A 289 -7.10 9.93 -4.48
N ALA A 290 -8.37 10.31 -4.36
CA ALA A 290 -8.81 11.68 -4.18
C ALA A 290 -7.96 12.43 -3.13
N LYS A 291 -7.46 13.61 -3.51
CA LYS A 291 -6.67 14.51 -2.67
C LYS A 291 -7.42 15.80 -2.41
N ASP A 292 -7.23 16.38 -1.22
CA ASP A 292 -7.89 17.61 -0.75
C ASP A 292 -9.42 17.46 -0.66
N ARG A 293 -9.88 16.23 -0.40
CA ARG A 293 -11.30 15.85 -0.29
C ARG A 293 -11.58 15.25 1.08
N ASN A 294 -11.34 16.07 2.12
CA ASN A 294 -11.61 15.76 3.52
C ASN A 294 -10.86 14.51 4.03
N ASN A 295 -9.55 14.40 3.75
CA ASN A 295 -8.73 13.26 4.17
C ASN A 295 -9.37 11.93 3.75
N HIS A 296 -9.67 11.83 2.46
CA HIS A 296 -10.42 10.72 1.87
C HIS A 296 -9.74 9.38 2.14
N CYS A 297 -10.53 8.38 2.55
CA CYS A 297 -10.06 7.06 3.03
C CYS A 297 -8.97 7.15 4.13
N GLY A 298 -8.81 8.30 4.80
CA GLY A 298 -7.87 8.47 5.89
C GLY A 298 -6.40 8.55 5.48
N ILE A 299 -6.12 8.89 4.22
CA ILE A 299 -4.77 8.89 3.62
C ILE A 299 -3.69 9.63 4.45
N ALA A 300 -4.05 10.70 5.17
CA ALA A 300 -3.14 11.44 6.03
C ALA A 300 -3.21 11.03 7.50
N THR A 301 -4.16 10.18 7.91
CA THR A 301 -4.42 9.82 9.31
C THR A 301 -3.25 9.09 9.97
N ALA A 302 -2.57 8.22 9.23
CA ALA A 302 -1.42 7.45 9.73
C ALA A 302 -0.25 7.50 8.74
N ALA A 303 0.37 8.69 8.61
CA ALA A 303 1.48 8.92 7.70
C ALA A 303 2.84 9.03 8.45
N SER A 304 3.88 8.36 7.94
CA SER A 304 5.22 8.40 8.51
C SER A 304 6.32 8.03 7.50
N TYR A 305 7.57 8.32 7.86
CA TYR A 305 8.75 7.92 7.09
C TYR A 305 9.96 7.69 8.01
N PRO A 306 10.90 6.81 7.62
CA PRO A 306 12.14 6.57 8.36
C PRO A 306 13.17 7.68 8.13
N ILE A 307 14.08 7.89 9.08
CA ILE A 307 15.20 8.84 8.95
C ILE A 307 16.48 8.03 8.76
N VAL A 308 17.17 8.21 7.63
CA VAL A 308 18.43 7.53 7.32
C VAL A 308 19.63 8.46 7.37
#